data_AF-A0A3D2FA71-F1
#
_entry.id   AF-A0A3D2FA71-F1
#
_cell.length_a   1.000
_cell.length_b   1.000
_cell.length_c   1.000
_cell.angle_alpha   90.00
_cell.angle_beta   90.00
_cell.angle_gamma   90.00
#
_symmetry.space_group_name_H-M   'P 1'
#
loop_
_entity.id
_entity.type
_entity.pdbx_description
1 polymer ?
#
loop_
_entity_poly.entity_id
_entity_poly.type
_entity_poly.pdbx_seq_one_letter_code
_entity_poly.pdbx_strand_id
1 'polypeptide(L)'
;QLIWDSVKSASARIRFFRIAFGAASDDPVVRNEVTSILTEMFDGGRLAVEWGPVDAQTRKAVRCAFLAILCLETAMPFGGQIR
;
A
#
# COMPACT_ATOMS: atom_id res chain seq x y z
N GLN A 1 23.29 -5.69 8.02
CA GLN A 1 22.37 -4.59 7.70
C GLN A 1 20.99 -5.21 7.46
N LEU A 2 20.28 -5.57 8.53
CA LEU A 2 18.99 -6.31 8.50
C LEU A 2 17.94 -5.64 9.39
N ILE A 3 18.38 -4.88 10.39
CA ILE A 3 17.51 -4.17 11.34
C ILE A 3 16.81 -2.99 10.64
N TRP A 4 17.52 -2.23 9.81
CA TRP A 4 16.98 -1.04 9.14
C TRP A 4 15.89 -1.37 8.12
N ASP A 5 16.08 -2.43 7.32
CA ASP A 5 15.09 -2.85 6.31
C ASP A 5 13.84 -3.43 6.98
N SER A 6 14.03 -4.15 8.09
CA SER A 6 12.91 -4.65 8.92
C SER A 6 12.08 -3.51 9.51
N VAL A 7 12.71 -2.44 9.98
CA VAL A 7 12.01 -1.26 10.55
C VAL A 7 11.26 -0.47 9.48
N LYS A 8 11.84 -0.31 8.28
CA LYS A 8 11.16 0.35 7.15
C LYS A 8 9.93 -0.42 6.71
N SER A 9 10.06 -1.74 6.50
CA SER A 9 8.93 -2.61 6.14
C SER A 9 7.84 -2.60 7.22
N ALA A 10 8.20 -2.68 8.51
CA ALA A 10 7.24 -2.60 9.61
C ALA A 10 6.50 -1.24 9.64
N SER A 11 7.22 -0.14 9.43
CA SER A 11 6.64 1.21 9.41
C SER A 11 5.72 1.44 8.21
N ALA A 12 6.07 0.88 7.05
CA ALA A 12 5.22 0.88 5.86
C ALA A 12 3.94 0.07 6.09
N ARG A 13 4.03 -1.11 6.70
CA ARG A 13 2.86 -1.92 7.08
C ARG A 13 1.94 -1.15 8.02
N ILE A 14 2.46 -0.50 9.06
CA ILE A 14 1.64 0.32 9.98
C ILE A 14 0.91 1.43 9.22
N ARG A 15 1.61 2.17 8.34
CA ARG A 15 0.99 3.21 7.51
C ARG A 15 -0.08 2.61 6.59
N PHE A 16 0.21 1.49 5.93
CA PHE A 16 -0.73 0.79 5.08
C PHE A 16 -2.00 0.38 5.83
N PHE A 17 -1.87 -0.27 6.99
CA PHE A 17 -3.02 -0.67 7.81
C PHE A 17 -3.80 0.53 8.35
N ARG A 18 -3.12 1.63 8.69
CA ARG A 18 -3.78 2.89 9.06
C ARG A 18 -4.57 3.48 7.90
N ILE A 19 -4.10 3.31 6.66
CA ILE A 19 -4.85 3.71 5.47
C ILE A 19 -6.03 2.74 5.22
N ALA A 20 -5.80 1.44 5.22
CA ALA A 20 -6.81 0.44 4.89
C ALA A 20 -7.93 0.31 5.96
N PHE A 21 -7.61 0.51 7.24
CA PHE A 21 -8.53 0.25 8.37
C PHE A 21 -8.73 1.43 9.33
N GLY A 22 -7.91 2.48 9.25
CA GLY A 22 -8.01 3.63 10.16
C GLY A 22 -9.24 4.50 9.93
N ALA A 23 -9.48 5.40 10.88
CA ALA A 23 -10.56 6.38 10.80
C ALA A 23 -10.40 7.24 9.52
N ALA A 24 -11.50 7.41 8.78
CA ALA A 24 -11.48 8.18 7.55
C ALA A 24 -11.53 9.67 7.86
N SER A 25 -10.40 10.36 7.69
CA SER A 25 -10.40 11.80 7.41
C SER A 25 -10.95 12.02 6.00
N ASP A 26 -11.63 13.15 5.76
CA ASP A 26 -12.12 13.50 4.42
C ASP A 26 -11.00 14.04 3.51
N ASP A 27 -9.79 14.19 4.05
CA ASP A 27 -8.64 14.71 3.33
C ASP A 27 -8.22 13.79 2.16
N PRO A 28 -7.98 14.36 0.97
CA PRO A 28 -7.49 13.61 -0.17
C PRO A 28 -6.06 13.14 0.06
N VAL A 29 -5.75 11.94 -0.42
CA VAL A 29 -4.40 11.37 -0.37
C VAL A 29 -3.71 11.65 -1.70
N VAL A 30 -2.51 12.21 -1.61
CA VAL A 30 -1.66 12.46 -2.78
C VAL A 30 -1.03 11.15 -3.27
N ARG A 31 -0.84 11.05 -4.59
CA ARG A 31 -0.23 9.88 -5.24
C ARG A 31 1.09 9.46 -4.58
N ASN A 32 1.98 10.41 -4.31
CA ASN A 32 3.32 10.13 -3.77
C ASN A 32 3.27 9.38 -2.44
N GLU A 33 2.31 9.71 -1.58
CA GLU A 33 2.13 9.02 -0.30
C GLU A 33 1.71 7.57 -0.53
N VAL A 34 0.75 7.34 -1.43
CA VAL A 34 0.29 6.00 -1.80
C VAL A 34 1.41 5.17 -2.40
N THR A 35 2.12 5.71 -3.39
CA THR A 35 3.22 5.00 -4.06
C THR A 35 4.37 4.69 -3.10
N SER A 36 4.71 5.60 -2.18
CA SER A 36 5.75 5.36 -1.17
C SER A 36 5.36 4.19 -0.27
N ILE A 37 4.13 4.18 0.24
CA ILE A 37 3.66 3.11 1.13
C ILE A 37 3.64 1.77 0.39
N LEU A 38 3.14 1.72 -0.83
CA LEU A 38 3.11 0.50 -1.63
C LEU A 38 4.52 0.00 -1.95
N THR A 39 5.41 0.89 -2.39
CA THR A 39 6.80 0.52 -2.71
C THR A 39 7.50 -0.03 -1.48
N GLU A 40 7.40 0.64 -0.33
CA GLU A 40 8.07 0.19 0.91
C GLU A 40 7.43 -1.06 1.52
N MET A 41 6.13 -1.27 1.33
CA MET A 41 5.43 -2.46 1.84
C MET A 41 5.76 -3.72 1.03
N PHE A 42 5.86 -3.57 -0.29
CA PHE A 42 6.12 -4.66 -1.22
C PHE A 42 7.59 -4.76 -1.65
N ASP A 43 8.47 -3.93 -1.06
CA ASP A 43 9.92 -3.98 -1.32
C ASP A 43 10.49 -5.36 -0.94
N GLY A 44 11.14 -6.01 -1.89
CA GLY A 44 11.64 -7.39 -1.75
C GLY A 44 10.55 -8.47 -1.67
N GLY A 45 9.28 -8.11 -1.87
CA GLY A 45 8.14 -9.04 -1.94
C GLY A 45 7.97 -9.71 -3.30
N ARG A 46 7.06 -10.69 -3.39
CA ARG A 46 6.70 -11.37 -4.66
C ARG A 46 5.61 -10.64 -5.45
N LEU A 47 4.98 -9.65 -4.85
CA LEU A 47 3.90 -8.87 -5.43
C LEU A 47 4.44 -7.49 -5.80
N ALA A 48 4.24 -7.05 -7.03
CA ALA A 48 4.55 -5.68 -7.43
C ALA A 48 3.24 -4.92 -7.65
N VAL A 49 3.09 -3.77 -6.99
CA VAL A 49 1.89 -2.94 -7.09
C VAL A 49 2.23 -1.62 -7.74
N GLU A 50 1.62 -1.36 -8.89
CA GLU A 50 1.69 -0.10 -9.61
C GLU A 50 0.45 0.73 -9.31
N TRP A 51 0.62 2.02 -8.98
CA TRP A 51 -0.49 2.93 -8.73
C TRP A 51 -0.75 3.82 -9.95
N GLY A 52 -1.86 3.55 -10.65
CA GLY A 52 -2.27 4.26 -11.85
C GLY A 52 -2.71 5.72 -11.67
N PRO A 53 -3.61 6.06 -10.70
CA PRO A 53 -4.16 7.40 -10.58
C PRO A 53 -3.08 8.48 -10.36
N VAL A 54 -3.12 9.52 -11.19
CA VAL A 54 -2.18 10.66 -11.13
C VAL A 54 -2.65 11.70 -10.12
N ASP A 55 -3.96 11.96 -10.08
CA ASP A 55 -4.57 12.95 -9.20
C ASP A 55 -4.72 12.45 -7.76
N ALA A 56 -4.81 13.39 -6.82
CA ALA A 56 -5.12 13.07 -5.43
C ALA A 56 -6.49 12.39 -5.33
N GLN A 57 -6.55 11.27 -4.63
CA GLN A 57 -7.75 10.45 -4.51
C GLN A 57 -8.38 10.62 -3.13
N THR A 58 -9.69 10.47 -3.05
CA THR A 58 -10.37 10.46 -1.73
C THR A 58 -9.83 9.32 -0.87
N ARG A 59 -9.79 9.56 0.45
CA ARG A 59 -9.36 8.56 1.43
C ARG A 59 -10.12 7.24 1.30
N LYS A 60 -11.41 7.32 0.93
CA LYS A 60 -12.30 6.17 0.67
C LYS A 60 -11.86 5.37 -0.56
N ALA A 61 -11.57 6.02 -1.69
CA ALA A 61 -11.10 5.34 -2.89
C ALA A 61 -9.77 4.61 -2.64
N VAL A 62 -8.83 5.28 -1.98
CA VAL A 62 -7.54 4.69 -1.60
C VAL A 62 -7.74 3.51 -0.65
N ARG A 63 -8.65 3.62 0.32
CA ARG A 63 -8.99 2.53 1.23
C ARG A 63 -9.51 1.30 0.48
N CYS A 64 -10.44 1.48 -0.45
CA CYS A 64 -10.96 0.38 -1.27
C CYS A 64 -9.84 -0.30 -2.07
N ALA A 65 -8.95 0.47 -2.68
CA ALA A 65 -7.82 -0.07 -3.42
C ALA A 65 -6.86 -0.87 -2.54
N PHE A 66 -6.54 -0.38 -1.33
CA PHE A 66 -5.66 -1.07 -0.38
C PHE A 66 -6.28 -2.39 0.10
N LEU A 67 -7.58 -2.42 0.38
CA LEU A 67 -8.28 -3.65 0.73
C LEU A 67 -8.30 -4.65 -0.43
N ALA A 68 -8.50 -4.19 -1.66
CA ALA A 68 -8.43 -5.03 -2.85
C ALA A 68 -7.03 -5.64 -3.04
N ILE A 69 -5.97 -4.87 -2.79
CA ILE A 69 -4.59 -5.35 -2.82
C ILE A 69 -4.38 -6.46 -1.79
N LEU A 70 -4.88 -6.35 -0.56
CA LEU A 70 -4.79 -7.43 0.44
C LEU A 70 -5.52 -8.70 0.00
N CYS A 71 -6.69 -8.55 -0.62
CA CYS A 71 -7.43 -9.70 -1.18
C CYS A 71 -6.62 -10.39 -2.29
N LEU A 72 -6.00 -9.59 -3.18
CA LEU A 72 -5.18 -10.07 -4.28
C LEU A 72 -3.87 -10.71 -3.81
N GLU A 73 -3.23 -10.14 -2.80
CA GLU A 73 -2.04 -10.70 -2.14
C GLU A 73 -2.35 -12.10 -1.58
N THR A 74 -3.50 -12.26 -0.92
CA THR A 74 -3.95 -13.56 -0.38
C THR A 74 -4.26 -14.57 -1.50
N ALA A 75 -4.81 -14.10 -2.63
CA ALA A 75 -5.15 -14.93 -3.77
C ALA A 75 -3.94 -15.32 -4.66
N MET A 76 -2.82 -14.57 -4.58
CA MET A 76 -1.63 -14.77 -5.41
C MET A 76 -0.38 -15.15 -4.58
N PRO A 77 -0.34 -16.35 -3.96
CA PRO A 77 0.79 -16.80 -3.14
C PRO A 77 2.09 -16.99 -3.92
N PHE A 78 2.01 -17.13 -5.25
CA PHE A 78 3.16 -17.28 -6.14
C PHE A 78 3.72 -15.95 -6.66
N GLY A 79 3.11 -14.82 -6.29
CA GLY A 79 3.47 -13.49 -6.79
C GLY A 79 2.64 -13.03 -7.99
N GLY A 80 2.82 -11.77 -8.40
CA GLY A 80 2.05 -11.15 -9.47
C GLY A 80 2.25 -9.64 -9.56
N GLN A 81 1.70 -9.03 -10.62
CA GLN A 81 1.66 -7.57 -10.79
C GLN A 81 0.22 -7.07 -10.68
N ILE A 82 0.01 -6.05 -9.84
CA ILE A 82 -1.26 -5.31 -9.71
C ILE A 82 -1.04 -3.93 -10.33
N ARG A 83 -1.97 -3.47 -11.19
CA ARG A 83 -1.91 -2.17 -11.88
C ARG A 83 -3.24 -1.43 -11.77
#